data_AF-A0AAV0EM23-F1
#
_entry.id   AF-A0AAV0EM23-F1
#
_cell.length_a   1.000
_cell.length_b   1.000
_cell.length_c   1.000
_cell.angle_alpha   90.00
_cell.angle_beta   90.00
_cell.angle_gamma   90.00
#
_symmetry.space_group_name_H-M   'P 1'
#
loop_
_entity.id
_entity.type
_entity.pdbx_description
1 polymer ?
#
loop_
_entity_poly.entity_id
_entity_poly.type
_entity_poly.pdbx_seq_one_letter_code
_entity_poly.pdbx_strand_id
1 'polypeptide(L)'
;MFAATCSVLEDVEENGNNYSTRGDAAGALKKIKSFDFVFLLHLTKEIMGITDLLCQHLQKKSQDIVNAMHLVSSTKMLIQKLREDGWDNFLEIVKEFCKKHEIEVPNMKSPYVAKRKRNDQEGFDIERHYRVDMFYATIDSQLLELNSRFSEQIMDLLTLSGALDPKDSYKSFNIDDICSLVDKYYPFDFIEQEKVGLRFQLQHYKLNVLNHPKLANLSTMGELCQGLAETEMSKVYFLIDRLIRLLLTLPVSTATTERAFSAMKIIKTRLRNKMEDEYLADNLVVYIEREIAKTFDSKAIIEEFISLKERRAQF
;
A
#
# COMPACT_ATOMS: atom_id res chain seq x y z
N MET A 1 -23.70 -14.36 -0.99
CA MET A 1 -23.27 -14.28 0.42
C MET A 1 -24.26 -13.48 1.27
N PHE A 2 -24.75 -12.32 0.83
CA PHE A 2 -25.70 -11.47 1.59
C PHE A 2 -26.88 -12.21 2.23
N ALA A 3 -27.65 -12.98 1.44
CA ALA A 3 -28.81 -13.73 1.97
C ALA A 3 -28.42 -14.77 3.04
N ALA A 4 -27.29 -15.47 2.85
CA ALA A 4 -26.77 -16.41 3.83
C ALA A 4 -26.34 -15.70 5.11
N THR A 5 -25.71 -14.53 5.01
CA THR A 5 -25.34 -13.71 6.18
C THR A 5 -26.57 -13.23 6.94
N CYS A 6 -27.62 -12.77 6.25
CA CYS A 6 -28.88 -12.40 6.90
C CYS A 6 -29.52 -13.60 7.62
N SER A 7 -29.58 -14.76 6.97
CA SER A 7 -30.15 -15.97 7.56
C SER A 7 -29.38 -16.43 8.80
N VAL A 8 -28.05 -16.35 8.79
CA VAL A 8 -27.23 -16.67 9.98
C VAL A 8 -27.49 -15.67 11.10
N LEU A 9 -27.63 -14.37 10.80
CA LEU A 9 -27.91 -13.36 11.82
C LEU A 9 -29.33 -13.50 12.40
N GLU A 10 -30.31 -13.85 11.57
CA GLU A 10 -31.69 -14.16 12.01
C GLU A 10 -31.71 -15.39 12.94
N ASP A 11 -31.00 -16.45 12.58
CA ASP A 11 -30.86 -17.64 13.43
C ASP A 11 -30.17 -17.32 14.78
N VAL A 12 -29.12 -16.49 14.77
CA VAL A 12 -28.45 -16.08 16.02
C VAL A 12 -29.30 -15.13 16.87
N GLU A 13 -30.14 -14.30 16.25
CA GLU A 13 -31.09 -13.43 16.96
C GLU A 13 -32.16 -14.26 17.69
N GLU A 14 -32.68 -15.32 17.06
CA GLU A 14 -33.70 -16.20 17.64
C GLU A 14 -33.10 -17.21 18.63
N ASN A 15 -32.02 -17.89 18.24
CA ASN A 15 -31.47 -19.07 18.91
C ASN A 15 -30.17 -18.82 19.67
N GLY A 16 -29.65 -17.58 19.72
CA GLY A 16 -28.36 -17.26 20.35
C GLY A 16 -28.27 -17.68 21.83
N ASN A 17 -27.07 -18.06 22.28
CA ASN A 17 -26.87 -18.63 23.63
C ASN A 17 -27.04 -17.63 24.78
N ASN A 18 -26.92 -16.32 24.53
CA ASN A 18 -27.10 -15.29 25.55
C ASN A 18 -27.73 -14.02 24.97
N TYR A 19 -28.34 -13.20 25.85
CA TYR A 19 -29.05 -11.98 25.45
C TYR A 19 -28.15 -10.97 24.69
N SER A 20 -26.87 -10.88 25.06
CA SER A 20 -25.91 -10.01 24.38
C SER A 20 -25.73 -10.41 22.91
N THR A 21 -25.50 -11.70 22.65
CA THR A 21 -25.30 -12.23 21.30
C THR A 21 -26.53 -12.04 20.41
N ARG A 22 -27.73 -12.23 20.97
CA ARG A 22 -28.99 -11.96 20.26
C ARG A 22 -29.16 -10.48 19.94
N GLY A 23 -28.88 -9.60 20.90
CA GLY A 23 -28.93 -8.15 20.72
C GLY A 23 -27.91 -7.63 19.69
N ASP A 24 -26.69 -8.18 19.71
CA ASP A 24 -25.64 -7.86 18.73
C ASP A 24 -26.04 -8.32 17.32
N ALA A 25 -26.61 -9.53 17.19
CA ALA A 25 -27.10 -10.06 15.92
C ALA A 25 -28.26 -9.22 15.36
N ALA A 26 -29.26 -8.89 16.19
CA ALA A 26 -30.37 -8.00 15.81
C ALA A 26 -29.86 -6.62 15.35
N GLY A 27 -28.89 -6.05 16.08
CA GLY A 27 -28.27 -4.78 15.73
C GLY A 27 -27.49 -4.84 14.41
N ALA A 28 -26.76 -5.93 14.17
CA ALA A 28 -26.03 -6.16 12.93
C ALA A 28 -26.98 -6.37 11.74
N LEU A 29 -28.05 -7.17 11.91
CA LEU A 29 -29.06 -7.42 10.90
C LEU A 29 -29.73 -6.11 10.47
N LYS A 30 -30.11 -5.26 11.43
CA LYS A 30 -30.67 -3.93 11.17
C LYS A 30 -29.72 -3.03 10.38
N LYS A 31 -28.42 -3.08 10.66
CA LYS A 31 -27.41 -2.31 9.91
C LYS A 31 -27.21 -2.86 8.50
N ILE A 32 -27.08 -4.17 8.34
CA ILE A 32 -26.86 -4.81 7.04
C ILE A 32 -28.06 -4.61 6.10
N LYS A 33 -29.28 -4.58 6.65
CA LYS A 33 -30.52 -4.25 5.92
C LYS A 33 -30.82 -2.74 5.85
N SER A 34 -29.83 -1.87 6.07
CA SER A 34 -30.00 -0.42 5.89
C SER A 34 -29.48 0.03 4.53
N PHE A 35 -30.14 1.02 3.93
CA PHE A 35 -29.69 1.63 2.68
C PHE A 35 -28.26 2.21 2.81
N ASP A 36 -27.95 2.86 3.93
CA ASP A 36 -26.61 3.41 4.22
C ASP A 36 -25.50 2.35 4.06
N PHE A 37 -25.71 1.18 4.65
CA PHE A 37 -24.73 0.10 4.60
C PHE A 37 -24.59 -0.46 3.18
N VAL A 38 -25.71 -0.71 2.50
CA VAL A 38 -25.69 -1.23 1.12
C VAL A 38 -25.00 -0.24 0.18
N PHE A 39 -25.30 1.04 0.32
CA PHE A 39 -24.69 2.12 -0.46
C PHE A 39 -23.16 2.12 -0.26
N LEU A 40 -22.70 2.15 1.00
CA LEU A 40 -21.28 2.13 1.33
C LEU A 40 -20.57 0.86 0.85
N LEU A 41 -21.22 -0.29 0.98
CA LEU A 41 -20.68 -1.57 0.52
C LEU A 41 -20.47 -1.56 -0.99
N HIS A 42 -21.45 -1.08 -1.76
CA HIS A 42 -21.32 -0.99 -3.21
C HIS A 42 -20.27 0.05 -3.61
N LEU A 43 -20.23 1.21 -2.95
CA LEU A 43 -19.23 2.24 -3.23
C LEU A 43 -17.82 1.71 -3.00
N THR A 44 -17.61 1.02 -1.88
CA THR A 44 -16.34 0.37 -1.55
C THR A 44 -15.99 -0.69 -2.59
N LYS A 45 -16.95 -1.51 -3.00
CA LYS A 45 -16.76 -2.55 -4.02
C LYS A 45 -16.31 -1.96 -5.35
N GLU A 46 -16.95 -0.89 -5.82
CA GLU A 46 -16.59 -0.23 -7.09
C GLU A 46 -15.17 0.36 -7.02
N ILE A 47 -14.86 1.13 -5.98
CA ILE A 47 -13.53 1.73 -5.78
C ILE A 47 -12.45 0.65 -5.64
N MET A 48 -12.71 -0.39 -4.84
CA MET A 48 -11.78 -1.51 -4.69
C MET A 48 -11.61 -2.26 -6.01
N GLY A 49 -12.69 -2.47 -6.77
CA GLY A 49 -12.63 -3.11 -8.09
C GLY A 49 -11.75 -2.35 -9.08
N ILE A 50 -11.82 -1.01 -9.08
CA ILE A 50 -10.96 -0.17 -9.91
C ILE A 50 -9.50 -0.24 -9.45
N THR A 51 -9.25 -0.22 -8.14
CA THR A 51 -7.88 -0.18 -7.57
C THR A 51 -7.20 -1.54 -7.46
N ASP A 52 -7.95 -2.65 -7.53
CA ASP A 52 -7.45 -4.02 -7.32
C ASP A 52 -6.26 -4.37 -8.21
N LEU A 53 -6.34 -4.06 -9.51
CA LEU A 53 -5.27 -4.36 -10.46
C LEU A 53 -3.96 -3.64 -10.11
N LEU A 54 -4.05 -2.37 -9.72
CA LEU A 54 -2.89 -1.58 -9.28
C LEU A 54 -2.32 -2.15 -7.97
N CYS A 55 -3.19 -2.43 -6.99
CA CYS A 55 -2.79 -3.00 -5.70
C CYS A 55 -2.05 -4.32 -5.86
N GLN A 56 -2.59 -5.25 -6.65
CA GLN A 56 -1.96 -6.54 -6.92
C GLN A 56 -0.62 -6.37 -7.64
N HIS A 57 -0.51 -5.42 -8.56
CA HIS A 57 0.74 -5.16 -9.26
C HIS A 57 1.83 -4.59 -8.32
N LEU A 58 1.46 -3.61 -7.48
CA LEU A 58 2.39 -3.01 -6.51
C LEU A 58 2.83 -4.00 -5.42
N GLN A 59 2.07 -5.07 -5.18
CA GLN A 59 2.44 -6.12 -4.23
C GLN A 59 3.42 -7.17 -4.81
N LYS A 60 3.68 -7.18 -6.13
CA LYS A 60 4.63 -8.12 -6.75
C LYS A 60 6.08 -7.80 -6.37
N LYS A 61 6.89 -8.84 -6.20
CA LYS A 61 8.33 -8.72 -5.85
C LYS A 61 9.17 -8.10 -6.97
N SER A 62 8.88 -8.45 -8.22
CA SER A 62 9.44 -7.81 -9.41
C SER A 62 8.48 -6.73 -9.90
N GLN A 63 8.69 -5.48 -9.46
CA GLN A 63 7.88 -4.37 -9.92
C GLN A 63 8.43 -3.88 -11.26
N ASP A 64 7.62 -4.00 -12.30
CA ASP A 64 7.88 -3.34 -13.57
C ASP A 64 7.36 -1.90 -13.43
N ILE A 65 8.28 -0.98 -13.20
CA ILE A 65 7.93 0.40 -12.86
C ILE A 65 7.10 1.04 -13.98
N VAL A 66 7.46 0.81 -15.24
CA VAL A 66 6.75 1.38 -16.40
C VAL A 66 5.30 0.87 -16.43
N ASN A 67 5.08 -0.43 -16.28
CA ASN A 67 3.74 -0.99 -16.21
C ASN A 67 2.96 -0.50 -14.98
N ALA A 68 3.62 -0.36 -13.83
CA ALA A 68 3.00 0.24 -12.65
C ALA A 68 2.54 1.68 -12.90
N MET A 69 3.30 2.49 -13.64
CA MET A 69 2.93 3.86 -13.97
C MET A 69 1.71 3.93 -14.89
N HIS A 70 1.62 3.05 -15.89
CA HIS A 70 0.41 2.94 -16.72
C HIS A 70 -0.82 2.52 -15.89
N LEU A 71 -0.64 1.64 -14.91
CA LEU A 71 -1.70 1.25 -13.98
C LEU A 71 -2.12 2.40 -13.07
N VAL A 72 -1.19 3.20 -12.55
CA VAL A 72 -1.53 4.40 -11.77
C VAL A 72 -2.36 5.37 -12.61
N SER A 73 -1.92 5.68 -13.83
CA SER A 73 -2.62 6.62 -14.72
C SER A 73 -4.02 6.12 -15.08
N SER A 74 -4.15 4.86 -15.49
CA SER A 74 -5.45 4.26 -15.81
C SER A 74 -6.36 4.16 -14.59
N THR A 75 -5.84 3.85 -13.40
CA THR A 75 -6.60 3.85 -12.13
C THR A 75 -7.15 5.24 -11.83
N LYS A 76 -6.31 6.29 -11.91
CA LYS A 76 -6.74 7.69 -11.72
C LYS A 76 -7.85 8.08 -12.71
N MET A 77 -7.69 7.72 -13.99
CA MET A 77 -8.71 7.99 -15.01
C MET A 77 -10.03 7.26 -14.74
N LEU A 78 -10.00 5.98 -14.34
CA LEU A 78 -11.20 5.22 -14.02
C LEU A 78 -11.94 5.78 -12.81
N ILE A 79 -11.21 6.18 -11.76
CA ILE A 79 -11.81 6.82 -10.57
C ILE A 79 -12.40 8.20 -10.94
N GLN A 80 -11.70 8.99 -11.76
CA GLN A 80 -12.22 10.27 -12.26
C GLN A 80 -13.50 10.06 -13.08
N LYS A 81 -13.53 9.06 -13.97
CA LYS A 81 -14.73 8.73 -14.75
C LYS A 81 -15.89 8.28 -13.87
N LEU A 82 -15.62 7.49 -12.82
CA LEU A 82 -16.63 7.12 -11.82
C LEU A 82 -17.22 8.35 -11.13
N ARG A 83 -16.39 9.37 -10.86
CA ARG A 83 -16.82 10.65 -10.28
C ARG A 83 -17.74 11.44 -11.22
N GLU A 84 -17.35 11.58 -12.48
CA GLU A 84 -18.01 12.45 -13.45
C GLU A 84 -19.33 11.85 -13.94
N ASP A 85 -19.30 10.60 -14.37
CA ASP A 85 -20.42 9.96 -15.09
C ASP A 85 -21.02 8.77 -14.32
N GLY A 86 -20.42 8.36 -13.20
CA GLY A 86 -20.76 7.09 -12.54
C GLY A 86 -21.98 7.14 -11.63
N TRP A 87 -22.45 8.32 -11.22
CA TRP A 87 -23.49 8.47 -10.19
C TRP A 87 -24.78 7.73 -10.53
N ASP A 88 -25.35 7.98 -11.72
CA ASP A 88 -26.69 7.47 -12.07
C ASP A 88 -26.70 5.94 -12.16
N ASN A 89 -25.71 5.37 -12.86
CA ASN A 89 -25.53 3.92 -12.98
C ASN A 89 -25.26 3.27 -11.61
N PHE A 90 -24.40 3.88 -10.80
CA PHE A 90 -24.12 3.40 -9.45
C PHE A 90 -25.38 3.36 -8.57
N LEU A 91 -26.16 4.44 -8.58
CA LEU A 91 -27.38 4.54 -7.79
C LEU A 91 -28.45 3.55 -8.27
N GLU A 92 -28.53 3.29 -9.57
CA GLU A 92 -29.43 2.28 -10.14
C GLU A 92 -29.08 0.88 -9.62
N ILE A 93 -27.80 0.48 -9.67
CA ILE A 93 -27.31 -0.80 -9.15
C ILE A 93 -27.66 -0.96 -7.66
N VAL A 94 -27.45 0.09 -6.85
CA VAL A 94 -27.79 0.07 -5.42
C VAL A 94 -29.30 -0.09 -5.22
N LYS A 95 -30.13 0.63 -5.98
CA LYS A 95 -31.60 0.52 -5.92
C LYS A 95 -32.09 -0.87 -6.32
N GLU A 96 -31.52 -1.47 -7.36
CA GLU A 96 -31.85 -2.83 -7.78
C GLU A 96 -31.50 -3.86 -6.70
N PHE A 97 -30.32 -3.73 -6.08
CA PHE A 97 -29.92 -4.59 -4.97
C PHE A 97 -30.90 -4.46 -3.79
N CYS A 98 -31.26 -3.23 -3.41
CA CYS A 98 -32.22 -2.99 -2.33
C CYS A 98 -33.59 -3.58 -2.64
N LYS A 99 -34.11 -3.40 -3.86
CA LYS A 99 -35.38 -4.00 -4.30
C LYS A 99 -35.36 -5.52 -4.21
N LYS A 100 -34.27 -6.15 -4.68
CA LYS A 100 -34.09 -7.61 -4.66
C LYS A 100 -34.08 -8.20 -3.24
N HIS A 101 -33.64 -7.43 -2.26
CA HIS A 101 -33.48 -7.86 -0.88
C HIS A 101 -34.48 -7.22 0.08
N GLU A 102 -35.54 -6.60 -0.45
CA GLU A 102 -36.62 -5.95 0.32
C GLU A 102 -36.12 -4.90 1.32
N ILE A 103 -35.05 -4.18 0.94
CA ILE A 103 -34.48 -3.09 1.73
C ILE A 103 -35.17 -1.79 1.32
N GLU A 104 -35.65 -1.05 2.31
CA GLU A 104 -36.31 0.23 2.09
C GLU A 104 -35.34 1.26 1.48
N VAL A 105 -35.70 1.78 0.31
CA VAL A 105 -34.95 2.85 -0.35
C VAL A 105 -35.54 4.18 0.09
N PRO A 106 -34.73 5.10 0.65
CA PRO A 106 -35.22 6.40 1.09
C PRO A 106 -35.68 7.25 -0.09
N ASN A 107 -36.69 8.09 0.13
CA ASN A 107 -37.12 9.05 -0.87
C ASN A 107 -36.06 10.14 -1.04
N MET A 108 -35.40 10.15 -2.19
CA MET A 108 -34.28 11.03 -2.50
C MET A 108 -34.61 12.52 -2.38
N LYS A 109 -35.89 12.91 -2.56
CA LYS A 109 -36.36 14.31 -2.44
C LYS A 109 -36.77 14.71 -1.03
N SER A 110 -36.75 13.80 -0.07
CA SER A 110 -37.09 14.11 1.33
C SER A 110 -35.96 14.91 1.99
N PRO A 111 -36.27 15.77 2.96
CA PRO A 111 -35.26 16.48 3.72
C PRO A 111 -34.38 15.50 4.51
N TYR A 112 -33.07 15.67 4.40
CA TYR A 112 -32.11 14.89 5.15
C TYR A 112 -32.07 15.37 6.61
N VAL A 113 -32.30 14.46 7.57
CA VAL A 113 -32.23 14.75 9.01
C VAL A 113 -31.09 13.95 9.62
N ALA A 114 -29.95 14.60 9.86
CA ALA A 114 -28.84 13.99 10.56
C ALA A 114 -29.25 13.67 12.02
N LYS A 115 -29.20 12.39 12.42
CA LYS A 115 -29.64 11.88 13.74
C LYS A 115 -28.94 12.51 14.98
N ARG A 116 -28.02 13.47 14.83
CA ARG A 116 -27.20 14.03 15.93
C ARG A 116 -26.98 15.55 15.95
N LYS A 117 -27.50 16.35 15.00
CA LYS A 117 -27.33 17.82 15.06
C LYS A 117 -28.64 18.52 15.41
N ARG A 118 -28.76 18.96 16.67
CA ARG A 118 -29.68 20.02 17.09
C ARG A 118 -29.04 21.36 16.73
N ASN A 119 -29.32 21.87 15.53
CA ASN A 119 -29.40 23.29 15.16
C ASN A 119 -29.22 23.43 13.64
N ASP A 120 -30.23 24.04 13.03
CA ASP A 120 -30.26 24.76 11.75
C ASP A 120 -29.20 24.39 10.71
N GLN A 121 -29.47 23.33 9.94
CA GLN A 121 -29.04 23.31 8.54
C GLN A 121 -30.30 23.24 7.69
N GLU A 122 -30.54 24.32 6.95
CA GLU A 122 -31.57 24.40 5.92
C GLU A 122 -31.54 23.15 5.02
N GLY A 123 -32.72 22.60 4.76
CA GLY A 123 -32.92 21.27 4.21
C GLY A 123 -32.17 21.03 2.91
N PHE A 124 -31.15 20.18 2.98
CA PHE A 124 -30.66 19.46 1.81
C PHE A 124 -31.45 18.17 1.65
N ASP A 125 -31.73 17.78 0.42
CA ASP A 125 -32.42 16.53 0.14
C ASP A 125 -31.50 15.32 0.39
N ILE A 126 -32.10 14.15 0.57
CA ILE A 126 -31.37 12.91 0.78
C ILE A 126 -30.44 12.59 -0.39
N GLU A 127 -30.82 12.96 -1.62
CA GLU A 127 -29.99 12.79 -2.80
C GLU A 127 -28.65 13.51 -2.67
N ARG A 128 -28.67 14.79 -2.28
CA ARG A 128 -27.45 15.57 -2.11
C ARG A 128 -26.55 14.97 -1.04
N HIS A 129 -27.10 14.45 0.05
CA HIS A 129 -26.30 13.78 1.08
C HIS A 129 -25.52 12.58 0.49
N TYR A 130 -26.20 11.66 -0.18
CA TYR A 130 -25.52 10.48 -0.75
C TYR A 130 -24.61 10.84 -1.92
N ARG A 131 -25.01 11.78 -2.77
CA ARG A 131 -24.24 12.16 -3.96
C ARG A 131 -22.99 12.97 -3.61
N VAL A 132 -23.14 14.00 -2.79
CA VAL A 132 -22.05 14.94 -2.50
C VAL A 132 -21.25 14.47 -1.29
N ASP A 133 -21.91 14.29 -0.13
CA ASP A 133 -21.20 14.04 1.13
C ASP A 133 -20.63 12.63 1.22
N MET A 134 -21.20 11.67 0.48
CA MET A 134 -20.75 10.28 0.50
C MET A 134 -20.01 9.90 -0.78
N PHE A 135 -20.69 9.94 -1.94
CA PHE A 135 -20.10 9.46 -3.20
C PHE A 135 -18.93 10.32 -3.67
N TYR A 136 -19.15 11.63 -3.90
CA TYR A 136 -18.06 12.52 -4.32
C TYR A 136 -16.98 12.65 -3.26
N ALA A 137 -17.32 12.85 -1.99
CA ALA A 137 -16.31 12.99 -0.93
C ALA A 137 -15.39 11.75 -0.84
N THR A 138 -15.94 10.53 -0.95
CA THR A 138 -15.14 9.30 -0.91
C THR A 138 -14.22 9.21 -2.13
N ILE A 139 -14.76 9.46 -3.33
CA ILE A 139 -13.98 9.39 -4.58
C ILE A 139 -12.89 10.47 -4.61
N ASP A 140 -13.21 11.69 -4.19
CA ASP A 140 -12.26 12.80 -4.11
C ASP A 140 -11.14 12.52 -3.13
N SER A 141 -11.45 11.91 -1.98
CA SER A 141 -10.43 11.46 -1.03
C SER A 141 -9.50 10.42 -1.66
N GLN A 142 -10.03 9.45 -2.41
CA GLN A 142 -9.20 8.45 -3.09
C GLN A 142 -8.30 9.06 -4.18
N LEU A 143 -8.84 9.99 -4.98
CA LEU A 143 -8.07 10.72 -5.98
C LEU A 143 -6.98 11.57 -5.35
N LEU A 144 -7.27 12.26 -4.25
CA LEU A 144 -6.30 13.06 -3.50
C LEU A 144 -5.14 12.20 -2.99
N GLU A 145 -5.44 11.06 -2.37
CA GLU A 145 -4.43 10.13 -1.87
C GLU A 145 -3.58 9.54 -3.00
N LEU A 146 -4.20 9.13 -4.12
CA LEU A 146 -3.48 8.64 -5.29
C LEU A 146 -2.59 9.72 -5.92
N ASN A 147 -3.05 10.97 -5.97
CA ASN A 147 -2.27 12.09 -6.50
C ASN A 147 -1.14 12.51 -5.58
N SER A 148 -1.35 12.46 -4.27
CA SER A 148 -0.31 12.71 -3.26
C SER A 148 0.78 11.63 -3.31
N ARG A 149 0.38 10.35 -3.30
CA ARG A 149 1.30 9.21 -3.29
C ARG A 149 2.05 9.02 -4.61
N PHE A 150 1.38 9.31 -5.73
CA PHE A 150 1.95 9.22 -7.08
C PHE A 150 1.90 10.59 -7.76
N SER A 151 2.60 11.54 -7.16
CA SER A 151 2.78 12.88 -7.72
C SER A 151 3.62 12.83 -9.00
N GLU A 152 3.51 13.85 -9.85
CA GLU A 152 4.30 13.90 -11.10
C GLU A 152 5.81 13.76 -10.84
N GLN A 153 6.31 14.31 -9.74
CA GLN A 153 7.71 14.18 -9.34
C GLN A 153 8.09 12.74 -8.99
N ILE A 154 7.24 12.03 -8.24
CA ILE A 154 7.47 10.61 -7.89
C ILE A 154 7.39 9.76 -9.17
N MET A 155 6.45 10.07 -10.06
CA MET A 155 6.29 9.37 -11.34
C MET A 155 7.52 9.58 -12.24
N ASP A 156 8.07 10.79 -12.33
CA ASP A 156 9.29 11.10 -13.08
C ASP A 156 10.51 10.40 -12.44
N LEU A 157 10.68 10.47 -11.12
CA LEU A 157 11.71 9.71 -10.38
C LEU A 157 11.68 8.21 -10.70
N LEU A 158 10.49 7.60 -10.59
CA LEU A 158 10.30 6.18 -10.84
C LEU A 158 10.58 5.84 -12.30
N THR A 159 10.08 6.64 -13.25
CA THR A 159 10.32 6.44 -14.68
C THR A 159 11.81 6.47 -15.01
N LEU A 160 12.54 7.47 -14.50
CA LEU A 160 13.99 7.58 -14.69
C LEU A 160 14.75 6.44 -14.00
N SER A 161 14.29 5.96 -12.84
CA SER A 161 14.89 4.80 -12.17
C SER A 161 14.75 3.50 -12.98
N GLY A 162 13.74 3.41 -13.85
CA GLY A 162 13.57 2.30 -14.79
C GLY A 162 14.72 2.16 -15.80
N ALA A 163 15.52 3.21 -16.00
CA ALA A 163 16.71 3.14 -16.86
C ALA A 163 17.83 2.26 -16.29
N LEU A 164 17.77 1.89 -15.00
CA LEU A 164 18.70 0.94 -14.38
C LEU A 164 18.11 -0.48 -14.25
N ASP A 165 16.87 -0.71 -14.68
CA ASP A 165 16.19 -2.01 -14.55
C ASP A 165 16.91 -3.07 -15.41
N PRO A 166 17.41 -4.17 -14.81
CA PRO A 166 18.08 -5.23 -15.57
C PRO A 166 17.13 -6.08 -16.43
N LYS A 167 15.81 -5.96 -16.23
CA LYS A 167 14.81 -6.75 -16.93
C LYS A 167 14.94 -6.65 -18.47
N ASP A 168 14.56 -7.74 -19.15
CA ASP A 168 14.62 -7.87 -20.60
C ASP A 168 16.02 -7.53 -21.18
N SER A 169 17.07 -7.96 -20.47
CA SER A 169 18.48 -7.71 -20.83
C SER A 169 18.82 -6.22 -20.92
N TYR A 170 18.41 -5.44 -19.91
CA TYR A 170 18.71 -4.00 -19.82
C TYR A 170 18.15 -3.17 -20.98
N LYS A 171 17.02 -3.58 -21.57
CA LYS A 171 16.41 -2.91 -22.74
C LYS A 171 16.15 -1.42 -22.51
N SER A 172 15.79 -1.04 -21.29
CA SER A 172 15.46 0.34 -20.91
C SER A 172 16.70 1.19 -20.57
N PHE A 173 17.91 0.65 -20.68
CA PHE A 173 19.12 1.33 -20.24
C PHE A 173 19.42 2.60 -21.03
N ASN A 174 19.42 3.74 -20.34
CA ASN A 174 19.69 5.06 -20.91
C ASN A 174 20.57 5.89 -19.97
N ILE A 175 21.74 6.31 -20.45
CA ILE A 175 22.71 7.09 -19.67
C ILE A 175 22.17 8.48 -19.33
N ASP A 176 21.50 9.14 -20.27
CA ASP A 176 21.03 10.52 -20.07
C ASP A 176 19.87 10.57 -19.07
N ASP A 177 19.01 9.54 -19.05
CA ASP A 177 17.95 9.41 -18.06
C ASP A 177 18.54 9.17 -16.65
N ILE A 178 19.59 8.35 -16.54
CA ILE A 178 20.28 8.09 -15.26
C ILE A 178 21.02 9.33 -14.75
N CYS A 179 21.66 10.10 -15.63
CA CYS A 179 22.26 11.37 -15.23
C CYS A 179 21.17 12.36 -14.78
N SER A 180 20.06 12.45 -15.53
CA SER A 180 18.92 13.29 -15.17
C SER A 180 18.30 12.92 -13.82
N LEU A 181 18.24 11.62 -13.51
CA LEU A 181 17.80 11.11 -12.21
C LEU A 181 18.65 11.68 -11.07
N VAL A 182 19.97 11.59 -11.20
CA VAL A 182 20.91 12.08 -10.18
C VAL A 182 20.84 13.59 -10.04
N ASP A 183 20.81 14.31 -11.16
CA ASP A 183 20.78 15.77 -11.16
C ASP A 183 19.52 16.34 -10.51
N LYS A 184 18.35 15.73 -10.80
CA LYS A 184 17.06 16.19 -10.28
C LYS A 184 16.79 15.75 -8.85
N TYR A 185 17.07 14.48 -8.52
CA TYR A 185 16.54 13.84 -7.30
C TYR A 185 17.59 13.51 -6.25
N TYR A 186 18.87 13.45 -6.62
CA TYR A 186 19.97 13.16 -5.69
C TYR A 186 21.08 14.23 -5.71
N PRO A 187 20.76 15.54 -5.67
CA PRO A 187 21.75 16.61 -5.80
C PRO A 187 22.72 16.68 -4.60
N PHE A 188 22.34 16.16 -3.44
CA PHE A 188 23.15 16.17 -2.23
C PHE A 188 23.95 14.88 -2.01
N ASP A 189 23.55 13.78 -2.66
CA ASP A 189 24.25 12.49 -2.58
C ASP A 189 25.40 12.38 -3.59
N PHE A 190 25.50 13.32 -4.53
CA PHE A 190 26.53 13.36 -5.58
C PHE A 190 27.12 14.77 -5.72
N ILE A 191 28.44 14.89 -5.55
CA ILE A 191 29.13 16.16 -5.86
C ILE A 191 29.28 16.34 -7.37
N GLU A 192 29.44 17.58 -7.84
CA GLU A 192 29.55 17.90 -9.28
C GLU A 192 30.62 17.10 -10.03
N GLN A 193 31.76 16.84 -9.38
CA GLN A 193 32.84 16.00 -9.94
C GLN A 193 32.40 14.53 -10.10
N GLU A 194 31.64 14.01 -9.14
CA GLU A 194 31.10 12.65 -9.20
C GLU A 194 30.02 12.53 -10.27
N LYS A 195 29.19 13.55 -10.50
CA LYS A 195 28.20 13.55 -11.59
C LYS A 195 28.86 13.43 -12.97
N VAL A 196 29.96 14.17 -13.18
CA VAL A 196 30.77 14.02 -14.40
C VAL A 196 31.39 12.61 -14.47
N GLY A 197 31.95 12.11 -13.38
CA GLY A 197 32.53 10.77 -13.30
C GLY A 197 31.52 9.64 -13.52
N LEU A 198 30.27 9.82 -13.06
CA LEU A 198 29.17 8.86 -13.20
C LEU A 198 28.89 8.60 -14.68
N ARG A 199 28.87 9.65 -15.52
CA ARG A 199 28.63 9.49 -16.96
C ARG A 199 29.68 8.60 -17.62
N PHE A 200 30.95 8.75 -17.26
CA PHE A 200 32.01 7.89 -17.77
C PHE A 200 31.90 6.46 -17.22
N GLN A 201 31.59 6.28 -15.93
CA GLN A 201 31.31 4.96 -15.38
C GLN A 201 30.16 4.25 -16.10
N LEU A 202 29.07 4.98 -16.41
CA LEU A 202 27.92 4.44 -17.14
C LEU A 202 28.26 3.99 -18.56
N GLN A 203 29.16 4.69 -19.26
CA GLN A 203 29.66 4.27 -20.57
C GLN A 203 30.42 2.94 -20.49
N HIS A 204 31.31 2.80 -19.50
CA HIS A 204 32.01 1.53 -19.27
C HIS A 204 31.07 0.42 -18.79
N TYR A 205 30.09 0.76 -17.94
CA TYR A 205 29.08 -0.15 -17.44
C TYR A 205 28.27 -0.75 -18.59
N LYS A 206 27.83 0.08 -19.55
CA LYS A 206 27.11 -0.36 -20.75
C LYS A 206 27.85 -1.44 -21.53
N LEU A 207 29.18 -1.37 -21.61
CA LEU A 207 29.99 -2.32 -22.37
C LEU A 207 30.31 -3.59 -21.56
N ASN A 208 30.62 -3.43 -20.27
CA ASN A 208 31.20 -4.50 -19.47
C ASN A 208 30.17 -5.28 -18.65
N VAL A 209 29.13 -4.60 -18.14
CA VAL A 209 28.15 -5.20 -17.22
C VAL A 209 26.98 -5.81 -17.97
N LEU A 210 26.43 -5.11 -18.97
CA LEU A 210 25.29 -5.60 -19.75
C LEU A 210 25.63 -6.88 -20.54
N ASN A 211 26.91 -7.05 -20.91
CA ASN A 211 27.39 -8.24 -21.60
C ASN A 211 28.01 -9.29 -20.67
N HIS A 212 27.97 -9.06 -19.35
CA HIS A 212 28.60 -9.97 -18.40
C HIS A 212 27.74 -11.24 -18.22
N PRO A 213 28.31 -12.45 -18.36
CA PRO A 213 27.54 -13.68 -18.35
C PRO A 213 26.80 -13.94 -17.03
N LYS A 214 27.32 -13.48 -15.90
CA LYS A 214 26.64 -13.60 -14.59
C LYS A 214 25.55 -12.56 -14.35
N LEU A 215 25.49 -11.49 -15.15
CA LEU A 215 24.57 -10.36 -14.96
C LEU A 215 23.53 -10.26 -16.10
N ALA A 216 23.58 -11.15 -17.09
CA ALA A 216 22.72 -11.10 -18.27
C ALA A 216 21.23 -11.42 -18.02
N ASN A 217 20.92 -12.22 -16.99
CA ASN A 217 19.59 -12.77 -16.72
C ASN A 217 19.00 -12.30 -15.37
N LEU A 218 19.21 -11.04 -15.01
CA LEU A 218 18.70 -10.48 -13.76
C LEU A 218 17.32 -9.85 -13.99
N SER A 219 16.43 -9.99 -13.00
CA SER A 219 15.03 -9.59 -13.10
C SER A 219 14.66 -8.44 -12.16
N THR A 220 15.51 -8.12 -11.19
CA THR A 220 15.27 -7.06 -10.21
C THR A 220 16.52 -6.24 -9.90
N MET A 221 16.30 -5.00 -9.45
CA MET A 221 17.36 -4.12 -8.96
C MET A 221 18.12 -4.72 -7.76
N GLY A 222 17.46 -5.52 -6.93
CA GLY A 222 18.09 -6.21 -5.80
C GLY A 222 19.08 -7.29 -6.26
N GLU A 223 18.69 -8.09 -7.25
CA GLU A 223 19.58 -9.07 -7.90
C GLU A 223 20.76 -8.38 -8.59
N LEU A 224 20.53 -7.20 -9.19
CA LEU A 224 21.61 -6.38 -9.74
C LEU A 224 22.61 -5.92 -8.68
N CYS A 225 22.12 -5.38 -7.56
CA CYS A 225 22.98 -4.95 -6.46
C CYS A 225 23.81 -6.11 -5.89
N GLN A 226 23.18 -7.28 -5.72
CA GLN A 226 23.88 -8.48 -5.24
C GLN A 226 24.90 -8.98 -6.27
N GLY A 227 24.52 -9.05 -7.55
CA GLY A 227 25.40 -9.49 -8.62
C GLY A 227 26.64 -8.59 -8.78
N LEU A 228 26.49 -7.27 -8.65
CA LEU A 228 27.61 -6.33 -8.65
C LEU A 228 28.55 -6.53 -7.44
N ALA A 229 28.01 -6.89 -6.29
CA ALA A 229 28.82 -7.20 -5.11
C ALA A 229 29.60 -8.51 -5.28
N GLU A 230 28.96 -9.56 -5.80
CA GLU A 230 29.57 -10.87 -6.01
C GLU A 230 30.67 -10.88 -7.09
N THR A 231 30.57 -10.01 -8.10
CA THR A 231 31.60 -9.86 -9.15
C THR A 231 32.69 -8.86 -8.78
N GLU A 232 32.65 -8.29 -7.57
CA GLU A 232 33.48 -7.15 -7.12
C GLU A 232 33.38 -5.89 -8.00
N MET A 233 32.44 -5.87 -8.96
CA MET A 233 32.20 -4.73 -9.84
C MET A 233 31.60 -3.54 -9.11
N SER A 234 31.01 -3.74 -7.93
CA SER A 234 30.57 -2.66 -7.04
C SER A 234 31.70 -1.71 -6.65
N LYS A 235 32.95 -2.21 -6.54
CA LYS A 235 34.13 -1.37 -6.25
C LYS A 235 34.55 -0.53 -7.46
N VAL A 236 34.41 -1.08 -8.67
CA VAL A 236 34.77 -0.43 -9.92
C VAL A 236 33.74 0.63 -10.30
N TYR A 237 32.46 0.28 -10.18
CA TYR A 237 31.31 1.13 -10.51
C TYR A 237 30.65 1.70 -9.26
N PHE A 238 31.45 2.23 -8.33
CA PHE A 238 30.99 2.64 -7.00
C PHE A 238 29.90 3.72 -7.03
N LEU A 239 29.87 4.59 -8.05
CA LEU A 239 28.82 5.62 -8.18
C LEU A 239 27.50 5.00 -8.61
N ILE A 240 27.54 3.98 -9.47
CA ILE A 240 26.37 3.25 -9.93
C ILE A 240 25.84 2.36 -8.80
N ASP A 241 26.72 1.66 -8.08
CA ASP A 241 26.36 0.88 -6.89
C ASP A 241 25.70 1.75 -5.81
N ARG A 242 26.26 2.95 -5.55
CA ARG A 242 25.64 3.93 -4.64
C ARG A 242 24.23 4.32 -5.09
N LEU A 243 24.06 4.64 -6.38
CA LEU A 243 22.76 5.01 -6.94
C LEU A 243 21.74 3.87 -6.84
N ILE A 244 22.14 2.64 -7.17
CA ILE A 244 21.30 1.45 -7.04
C ILE A 244 20.85 1.26 -5.59
N ARG A 245 21.76 1.43 -4.62
CA ARG A 245 21.42 1.34 -3.19
C ARG A 245 20.42 2.42 -2.77
N LEU A 246 20.61 3.67 -3.20
CA LEU A 246 19.66 4.75 -2.94
C LEU A 246 18.26 4.40 -3.50
N LEU A 247 18.19 3.89 -4.73
CA LEU A 247 16.93 3.47 -5.35
C LEU A 247 16.27 2.31 -4.58
N LEU A 248 17.05 1.35 -4.07
CA LEU A 248 16.54 0.24 -3.25
C LEU A 248 15.99 0.69 -1.89
N THR A 249 16.32 1.90 -1.41
CA THR A 249 15.71 2.48 -0.21
C THR A 249 14.37 3.15 -0.46
N LEU A 250 13.98 3.35 -1.73
CA LEU A 250 12.69 3.94 -2.05
C LEU A 250 11.56 3.01 -1.56
N PRO A 251 10.61 3.52 -0.76
CA PRO A 251 9.46 2.75 -0.32
C PRO A 251 8.46 2.62 -1.47
N VAL A 252 8.80 1.87 -2.53
CA VAL A 252 7.90 1.65 -3.68
C VAL A 252 6.79 0.66 -3.31
N SER A 253 7.01 -0.20 -2.31
CA SER A 253 5.99 -1.12 -1.79
C SER A 253 5.60 -0.82 -0.35
N THR A 254 4.30 -0.61 -0.12
CA THR A 254 3.65 -0.63 1.21
C THR A 254 3.59 -2.04 1.82
N ALA A 255 4.08 -3.07 1.12
CA ALA A 255 4.04 -4.44 1.60
C ALA A 255 4.87 -4.65 2.88
N THR A 256 5.96 -3.89 3.07
CA THR A 256 6.79 -3.99 4.28
C THR A 256 6.08 -3.40 5.50
N THR A 257 5.34 -2.31 5.33
CA THR A 257 4.56 -1.70 6.42
C THR A 257 3.35 -2.56 6.78
N GLU A 258 2.66 -3.18 5.81
CA GLU A 258 1.59 -4.16 6.08
C GLU A 258 2.08 -5.39 6.85
N ARG A 259 3.29 -5.89 6.54
CA ARG A 259 3.93 -6.97 7.30
C ARG A 259 4.18 -6.56 8.75
N ALA A 260 4.64 -5.33 8.97
CA ALA A 260 4.84 -4.78 10.30
C ALA A 260 3.51 -4.62 11.07
N PHE A 261 2.43 -4.15 10.43
CA PHE A 261 1.11 -4.05 11.06
C PHE A 261 0.52 -5.43 11.39
N SER A 262 0.70 -6.43 10.52
CA SER A 262 0.29 -7.81 10.82
C SER A 262 1.10 -8.40 11.97
N ALA A 263 2.41 -8.19 11.99
CA ALA A 263 3.28 -8.59 13.11
C ALA A 263 2.88 -7.88 14.41
N MET A 264 2.56 -6.59 14.33
CA MET A 264 2.11 -5.79 15.46
C MET A 264 0.82 -6.33 16.06
N LYS A 265 -0.14 -6.79 15.23
CA LYS A 265 -1.36 -7.46 15.71
C LYS A 265 -1.09 -8.78 16.45
N ILE A 266 -0.01 -9.47 16.10
CA ILE A 266 0.42 -10.71 16.76
C ILE A 266 1.13 -10.40 18.10
N ILE A 267 1.95 -9.34 18.12
CA ILE A 267 2.73 -8.93 19.30
C ILE A 267 1.84 -8.20 20.33
N LYS A 268 0.99 -7.26 19.88
CA LYS A 268 -0.01 -6.55 20.68
C LYS A 268 -1.33 -7.33 20.66
N THR A 269 -1.48 -8.20 21.63
CA THR A 269 -2.76 -8.89 21.90
C THR A 269 -3.59 -8.11 22.89
N ARG A 270 -4.90 -8.40 22.98
CA ARG A 270 -5.81 -7.77 23.96
C ARG A 270 -5.27 -7.83 25.40
N LEU A 271 -4.54 -8.89 25.75
CA LEU A 271 -3.94 -9.08 27.08
C LEU A 271 -2.56 -8.39 27.23
N ARG A 272 -1.88 -8.06 26.12
CA ARG A 272 -0.55 -7.44 26.08
C ARG A 272 -0.55 -6.14 25.25
N ASN A 273 -1.51 -5.26 25.52
CA ASN A 273 -1.65 -3.99 24.80
C ASN A 273 -0.79 -2.85 25.38
N LYS A 274 -0.35 -2.97 26.64
CA LYS A 274 0.52 -1.98 27.30
C LYS A 274 1.97 -2.46 27.21
N MET A 275 2.76 -1.80 26.38
CA MET A 275 4.20 -2.05 26.19
C MET A 275 4.87 -0.74 25.80
N GLU A 276 6.11 -0.57 26.21
CA GLU A 276 6.95 0.56 25.80
C GLU A 276 7.31 0.46 24.31
N ASP A 277 7.49 1.60 23.67
CA ASP A 277 7.69 1.68 22.22
C ASP A 277 8.98 0.97 21.78
N GLU A 278 10.06 1.08 22.57
CA GLU A 278 11.32 0.37 22.32
C GLU A 278 11.12 -1.15 22.35
N TYR A 279 10.45 -1.65 23.41
CA TYR A 279 10.19 -3.08 23.53
C TYR A 279 9.30 -3.61 22.39
N LEU A 280 8.33 -2.82 21.93
CA LEU A 280 7.53 -3.18 20.75
C LEU A 280 8.41 -3.24 19.49
N ALA A 281 9.26 -2.24 19.28
CA ALA A 281 10.14 -2.16 18.11
C ALA A 281 11.08 -3.37 18.05
N ASP A 282 11.72 -3.73 19.17
CA ASP A 282 12.62 -4.89 19.24
C ASP A 282 11.90 -6.20 18.90
N ASN A 283 10.69 -6.41 19.45
CA ASN A 283 9.89 -7.60 19.14
C ASN A 283 9.44 -7.62 17.67
N LEU A 284 9.11 -6.47 17.10
CA LEU A 284 8.74 -6.35 15.69
C LEU A 284 9.90 -6.74 14.78
N VAL A 285 11.12 -6.26 15.07
CA VAL A 285 12.32 -6.60 14.30
C VAL A 285 12.55 -8.11 14.29
N VAL A 286 12.55 -8.75 15.47
CA VAL A 286 12.73 -10.20 15.58
C VAL A 286 11.65 -10.99 14.83
N TYR A 287 10.40 -10.52 14.87
CA TYR A 287 9.30 -11.21 14.21
C TYR A 287 9.31 -11.03 12.68
N ILE A 288 9.53 -9.81 12.19
CA ILE A 288 9.57 -9.48 10.76
C ILE A 288 10.76 -10.20 10.12
N GLU A 289 11.93 -10.13 10.76
CA GLU A 289 13.18 -10.74 10.29
C GLU A 289 13.38 -12.15 10.84
N ARG A 290 12.31 -12.90 11.13
CA ARG A 290 12.39 -14.23 11.76
C ARG A 290 13.26 -15.23 11.00
N GLU A 291 13.39 -15.10 9.68
CA GLU A 291 14.28 -15.96 8.90
C GLU A 291 15.75 -15.68 9.20
N ILE A 292 16.11 -14.42 9.46
CA ILE A 292 17.43 -14.04 9.98
C ILE A 292 17.52 -14.42 11.45
N ALA A 293 16.48 -14.18 12.27
CA ALA A 293 16.49 -14.51 13.70
C ALA A 293 16.76 -16.01 13.96
N LYS A 294 16.27 -16.89 13.09
CA LYS A 294 16.52 -18.35 13.16
C LYS A 294 17.98 -18.74 12.94
N THR A 295 18.80 -17.88 12.32
CA THR A 295 20.23 -18.20 12.11
C THR A 295 21.05 -18.02 13.37
N PHE A 296 20.54 -17.30 14.38
CA PHE A 296 21.21 -17.13 15.66
C PHE A 296 20.88 -18.28 16.61
N ASP A 297 21.91 -18.89 17.20
CA ASP A 297 21.75 -19.90 18.24
C ASP A 297 21.41 -19.25 19.59
N SER A 298 20.31 -19.70 20.20
CA SER A 298 19.88 -19.22 21.51
C SER A 298 20.94 -19.45 22.59
N LYS A 299 21.74 -20.52 22.50
CA LYS A 299 22.81 -20.77 23.47
C LYS A 299 23.94 -19.76 23.34
N ALA A 300 24.37 -19.46 22.11
CA ALA A 300 25.38 -18.44 21.83
C ALA A 300 24.96 -17.06 22.37
N ILE A 301 23.68 -16.67 22.19
CA ILE A 301 23.14 -15.42 22.72
C ILE A 301 23.20 -15.40 24.26
N ILE A 302 22.83 -16.51 24.91
CA ILE A 302 22.87 -16.61 26.38
C ILE A 302 24.31 -16.51 26.89
N GLU A 303 25.25 -17.18 26.24
CA GLU A 303 26.67 -17.14 26.61
C GLU A 303 27.27 -15.75 26.42
N GLU A 304 26.95 -15.06 25.32
CA GLU A 304 27.34 -13.68 25.08
C GLU A 304 26.73 -12.74 26.14
N PHE A 305 25.44 -12.90 26.45
CA PHE A 305 24.79 -12.12 27.50
C PHE A 305 25.42 -12.34 28.89
N ILE A 306 25.78 -13.58 29.22
CA ILE A 306 26.50 -13.91 30.46
C ILE A 306 27.92 -13.33 30.43
N SER A 307 28.55 -13.18 29.26
CA SER A 307 29.89 -12.60 29.14
C SER A 307 29.89 -11.08 29.39
N LEU A 308 28.76 -10.38 29.17
CA LEU A 308 28.57 -8.94 29.43
C LEU A 308 28.44 -8.59 30.93
N LYS A 309 29.01 -9.42 31.81
CA LYS A 309 29.00 -9.33 33.29
C LYS A 309 29.48 -7.97 33.80
N GLU A 310 28.58 -6.97 33.84
CA GLU A 310 28.67 -5.79 34.73
C GLU A 310 27.40 -4.90 34.72
N ARG A 311 26.19 -5.47 34.72
CA ARG A 311 24.97 -4.69 35.01
C ARG A 311 24.39 -5.06 36.37
N ARG A 312 24.97 -4.50 37.44
CA ARG A 312 24.24 -4.35 38.71
C ARG A 312 23.16 -3.30 38.47
N ALA A 313 21.90 -3.71 38.45
CA ALA A 313 20.79 -2.76 38.54
C ALA A 313 20.96 -1.95 39.83
N GLN A 314 21.07 -0.63 39.73
CA GLN A 314 20.92 0.25 40.89
C GLN A 314 19.42 0.32 41.19
N PHE A 315 19.03 -0.29 42.29
CA PHE A 315 17.69 -0.17 42.88
C PHE A 315 17.52 1.22 43.51
#